data_AF-A0A522QXG4-F1
#
_entry.id   AF-A0A522QXG4-F1
#
_cell.length_a   1.000
_cell.length_b   1.000
_cell.length_c   1.000
_cell.angle_alpha   90.00
_cell.angle_beta   90.00
_cell.angle_gamma   90.00
#
_symmetry.space_group_name_H-M   'P 1'
#
loop_
_entity.id
_entity.type
_entity.pdbx_description
1 polymer ?
#
loop_
_entity_poly.entity_id
_entity_poly.type
_entity_poly.pdbx_seq_one_letter_code
_entity_poly.pdbx_strand_id
1 'polypeptide(L)' 'MSTLLLVRHGLTAMTGPMLAGRTPGIHLDDRGLAQARAAAARVAVLPVAGV' A
#
# COMPACT_ATOMS: atom_id res chain seq x y z
N MET A 1 -24.89 -0.39 6.19
CA MET A 1 -23.88 0.67 6.03
C MET A 1 -22.63 0.07 5.39
N SER A 2 -21.88 0.86 4.62
CA SER A 2 -20.63 0.42 3.99
C SER A 2 -19.43 1.14 4.61
N THR A 3 -18.30 0.44 4.67
CA THR A 3 -17.01 0.99 5.09
C THR A 3 -16.08 0.98 3.88
N LEU A 4 -15.53 2.15 3.54
CA LEU A 4 -14.56 2.30 2.47
C LEU A 4 -13.18 2.59 3.07
N LEU A 5 -12.18 1.80 2.68
CA LEU A 5 -10.79 2.02 3.06
C LEU A 5 -10.02 2.58 1.87
N LEU A 6 -9.50 3.80 2.01
CA LEU A 6 -8.60 4.41 1.04
C LEU A 6 -7.16 4.19 1.52
N VAL A 7 -6.41 3.34 0.81
CA VAL A 7 -5.06 2.96 1.20
C VAL A 7 -4.06 3.56 0.23
N ARG A 8 -3.11 4.35 0.76
CA ARG A 8 -1.94 4.80 -0.01
C ARG A 8 -0.97 3.63 -0.17
N HIS A 9 -0.35 3.52 -1.34
CA HIS A 9 0.70 2.51 -1.57
C HIS A 9 1.87 2.68 -0.58
N GLY A 10 2.56 1.57 -0.30
CA GLY A 10 3.76 1.56 0.54
C GLY A 10 4.98 2.20 -0.16
N LEU A 11 6.08 2.31 0.57
CA LEU A 11 7.32 2.87 0.05
C LEU A 11 7.90 2.04 -1.10
N THR A 12 8.56 2.75 -2.00
CA THR A 12 9.37 2.22 -3.09
C THR A 12 10.76 2.82 -2.99
N ALA A 13 11.74 2.24 -3.69
CA ALA A 13 13.09 2.80 -3.73
C ALA A 13 13.15 4.27 -4.20
N MET A 14 12.15 4.70 -4.99
CA MET A 14 12.05 6.06 -5.52
C MET A 14 11.26 7.03 -4.63
N THR A 15 10.62 6.55 -3.55
CA THR A 15 9.79 7.40 -2.70
C THR A 15 10.64 8.39 -1.90
N GLY A 16 10.46 9.68 -2.15
CA GLY A 16 11.22 10.77 -1.51
C GLY A 16 12.18 11.48 -2.46
N PRO A 17 13.21 10.82 -3.01
CA PRO A 17 14.22 11.48 -3.83
C PRO A 17 13.76 11.79 -5.26
N MET A 18 12.73 11.10 -5.79
CA MET A 18 12.30 11.27 -7.17
C MET A 18 10.78 11.18 -7.34
N LEU A 19 10.23 11.95 -8.28
CA LEU A 19 8.83 11.84 -8.69
C LEU A 19 8.65 10.71 -9.71
N ALA A 20 8.19 9.56 -9.22
CA ALA A 20 7.97 8.36 -10.03
C ALA A 20 6.86 8.49 -11.10
N GLY A 21 5.82 9.28 -10.83
CA GLY A 21 4.67 9.43 -11.73
C GLY A 21 3.99 8.09 -12.04
N ARG A 22 3.78 7.78 -13.33
CA ARG A 22 3.21 6.52 -13.82
C ARG A 22 4.27 5.59 -14.42
N THR A 23 5.53 5.74 -14.02
CA THR A 23 6.63 4.92 -14.52
C THR A 23 6.36 3.43 -14.27
N PRO A 24 6.42 2.57 -15.28
CA PRO A 24 6.15 1.14 -15.13
C PRO A 24 7.26 0.43 -14.35
N GLY A 25 6.94 -0.73 -13.76
CA GLY A 25 7.93 -1.58 -13.07
C GLY A 25 8.38 -1.07 -11.70
N ILE A 26 7.69 -0.09 -11.12
CA ILE A 26 7.99 0.39 -9.77
C ILE A 26 7.25 -0.49 -8.76
N HIS A 27 8.04 -1.24 -7.98
CA HIS A 27 7.56 -2.10 -6.92
C HIS A 27 7.86 -1.52 -5.54
N LEU A 28 7.18 -2.06 -4.54
CA LEU A 28 7.49 -1.78 -3.14
C LEU A 28 8.92 -2.22 -2.84
N ASP A 29 9.62 -1.43 -2.04
CA ASP A 29 10.88 -1.87 -1.43
C ASP A 29 10.59 -2.67 -0.14
N ASP A 30 11.63 -3.16 0.53
CA ASP A 30 11.47 -3.95 1.77
C ASP A 30 10.69 -3.19 2.86
N ARG A 31 10.86 -1.86 2.93
CA ARG A 31 10.12 -1.01 3.87
C ARG A 31 8.65 -0.95 3.48
N GLY A 32 8.35 -0.80 2.19
CA GLY A 32 7.01 -0.84 1.64
C GLY A 32 6.32 -2.18 1.85
N LEU A 33 7.05 -3.30 1.69
CA LEU A 33 6.52 -4.64 1.98
C LEU A 33 6.19 -4.80 3.45
N ALA A 34 7.05 -4.31 4.35
CA ALA A 34 6.76 -4.30 5.79
C ALA A 34 5.51 -3.46 6.13
N GLN A 35 5.35 -2.29 5.50
CA GLN A 35 4.16 -1.45 5.64
C GLN A 35 2.90 -2.16 5.15
N ALA A 36 2.96 -2.83 3.99
CA ALA A 36 1.84 -3.58 3.44
C ALA A 36 1.40 -4.72 4.38
N ARG A 37 2.36 -5.46 4.96
CA ARG A 37 2.07 -6.50 5.97
C ARG A 37 1.41 -5.92 7.23
N ALA A 38 1.92 -4.80 7.74
CA ALA A 38 1.34 -4.13 8.90
C ALA A 38 -0.08 -3.60 8.62
N ALA A 39 -0.31 -3.03 7.43
CA ALA A 39 -1.64 -2.61 6.99
C ALA A 39 -2.59 -3.80 6.90
N ALA A 40 -2.17 -4.91 6.28
CA ALA A 40 -2.93 -6.15 6.18
C ALA A 40 -3.36 -6.66 7.57
N ALA A 41 -2.44 -6.71 8.54
CA ALA A 41 -2.75 -7.14 9.90
C ALA A 41 -3.82 -6.26 10.57
N ARG A 42 -3.81 -4.95 10.32
CA ARG A 42 -4.80 -4.01 10.86
C ARG A 42 -6.18 -4.15 10.24
N VAL A 43 -6.24 -4.42 8.93
CA VAL A 43 -7.52 -4.53 8.20
C VAL A 43 -8.13 -5.92 8.28
N ALA A 44 -7.35 -6.94 8.69
CA ALA A 44 -7.80 -8.33 8.78
C ALA A 44 -9.03 -8.57 9.67
N VAL A 45 -9.31 -7.66 10.60
CA VAL A 45 -10.50 -7.72 11.48
C VAL A 45 -11.79 -7.30 10.77
N LEU A 46 -11.70 -6.72 9.58
CA LEU A 46 -12.84 -6.18 8.84
C LEU A 46 -13.32 -7.19 7.79
N PRO A 47 -14.64 -7.37 7.61
CA PRO A 47 -15.17 -8.20 6.54
C PRO A 47 -14.87 -7.56 5.18
N VAL A 48 -14.32 -8.36 4.25
CA VAL A 48 -13.98 -7.91 2.89
C VAL A 48 -15.11 -8.29 1.94
N ALA A 49 -15.76 -7.28 1.36
CA ALA A 49 -16.80 -7.46 0.35
C ALA A 49 -16.27 -7.34 -1.10
N GLY A 50 -15.04 -6.84 -1.28
CA GLY A 50 -14.38 -6.66 -2.58
C GLY A 50 -13.01 -5.99 -2.41
N VAL A 51 -12.16 -6.10 -3.43
CA VAL A 51 -10.82 -5.48 -3.53
C VAL A 51 -10.64 -4.78 -4.87
#